data_AF-A0A367KEB2-F1
#
_entry.id   AF-A0A367KEB2-F1
#
_cell.length_a   1.000
_cell.length_b   1.000
_cell.length_c   1.000
_cell.angle_alpha   90.00
_cell.angle_beta   90.00
_cell.angle_gamma   90.00
#
_symmetry.space_group_name_H-M   'P 1'
#
loop_
_entity.id
_entity.type
_entity.pdbx_description
1 polymer ?
#
loop_
_entity_poly.entity_id
_entity_poly.type
_entity_poly.pdbx_seq_one_letter_code
_entity_poly.pdbx_strand_id
1 'polypeptide(L)'
;MTLETDVIKPEDNFEQSDAEKSEVEEGHIENIEEGLLDEVPDDIEEIDLVHMKVSDLPSLGLERFKKLDRLYLRQNFIFDIKGLDSLSSLTELDFYDNKISHIRGLNDLVHLT
;
A
#
# COMPACT_ATOMS: atom_id res chain seq x y z
N MET A 1 -47.54 -48.61 -17.08
CA MET A 1 -46.85 -47.93 -18.19
C MET A 1 -46.87 -46.46 -17.86
N THR A 2 -45.67 -45.89 -17.82
CA THR A 2 -45.27 -44.49 -17.66
C THR A 2 -46.19 -43.53 -18.45
N LEU A 3 -46.35 -42.27 -18.04
CA LEU A 3 -45.35 -41.21 -18.23
C LEU A 3 -45.40 -40.18 -17.09
N GLU A 4 -44.19 -39.90 -16.58
CA GLU A 4 -43.85 -38.87 -15.59
C GLU A 4 -44.09 -37.46 -16.14
N THR A 5 -44.48 -36.56 -15.24
CA THR A 5 -44.62 -35.12 -15.50
C THR A 5 -43.24 -34.47 -15.53
N ASP A 6 -42.84 -33.93 -16.69
CA ASP A 6 -41.65 -33.10 -16.83
C ASP A 6 -41.84 -31.77 -16.07
N VAL A 7 -41.23 -31.68 -14.89
CA VAL A 7 -41.05 -30.42 -14.16
C VAL A 7 -39.86 -29.70 -14.79
N ILE A 8 -40.15 -28.66 -15.59
CA ILE A 8 -39.15 -27.72 -16.10
C ILE A 8 -38.55 -26.97 -14.89
N LYS A 9 -37.27 -27.21 -14.61
CA LYS A 9 -36.50 -26.40 -13.65
C LYS A 9 -36.15 -25.06 -14.31
N PRO A 10 -36.32 -23.91 -13.63
CA PRO A 10 -35.83 -22.64 -14.13
C PRO A 10 -34.40 -22.45 -13.59
N GLU A 11 -33.43 -23.09 -14.22
CA GLU A 11 -32.03 -22.66 -14.09
C GLU A 11 -31.48 -22.47 -15.50
N ASP A 12 -30.67 -21.43 -15.67
CA ASP A 12 -30.04 -20.94 -16.90
C ASP A 12 -30.85 -19.96 -17.76
N ASN A 13 -30.78 -18.68 -17.40
CA ASN A 13 -29.99 -17.72 -18.18
C ASN A 13 -30.07 -16.34 -17.53
N PHE A 14 -28.99 -15.82 -16.94
CA PHE A 14 -28.64 -14.40 -17.06
C PHE A 14 -27.13 -14.22 -16.86
N GLU A 15 -26.53 -13.68 -17.93
CA GLU A 15 -25.38 -12.78 -17.93
C GLU A 15 -23.99 -13.33 -17.57
N GLN A 16 -23.33 -13.72 -18.65
CA GLN A 16 -21.91 -13.49 -18.94
C GLN A 16 -21.37 -12.21 -18.29
N SER A 17 -20.37 -12.34 -17.42
CA SER A 17 -19.35 -11.30 -17.26
C SER A 17 -17.99 -11.98 -17.12
N ASP A 18 -17.17 -11.75 -18.15
CA ASP A 18 -15.74 -11.94 -18.09
C ASP A 18 -15.20 -11.01 -17.01
N ALA A 19 -14.86 -11.57 -15.86
CA ALA A 19 -13.92 -10.97 -14.95
C ALA A 19 -12.81 -11.99 -14.77
N GLU A 20 -11.78 -11.86 -15.62
CA GLU A 20 -10.46 -12.38 -15.32
C GLU A 20 -10.12 -11.90 -13.90
N LYS A 21 -10.27 -12.80 -12.93
CA LYS A 21 -9.70 -12.61 -11.61
C LYS A 21 -8.20 -12.74 -11.85
N SER A 22 -7.56 -11.63 -12.22
CA SER A 22 -6.13 -11.50 -12.12
C SER A 22 -5.81 -11.71 -10.65
N GLU A 23 -5.46 -12.95 -10.32
CA GLU A 23 -4.68 -13.25 -9.14
C GLU A 23 -3.39 -12.46 -9.36
N VAL A 24 -3.35 -11.25 -8.81
CA VAL A 24 -2.09 -10.61 -8.48
C VAL A 24 -1.39 -11.64 -7.62
N GLU A 25 -0.44 -12.34 -8.22
CA GLU A 25 0.63 -12.98 -7.48
C GLU A 25 1.17 -11.88 -6.58
N GLU A 26 0.72 -11.88 -5.32
CA GLU A 26 1.47 -11.29 -4.23
C GLU A 26 2.76 -12.11 -4.18
N GLY A 27 3.67 -11.75 -5.10
CA GLY A 27 5.04 -12.18 -5.04
C GLY A 27 5.46 -11.91 -3.61
N HIS A 28 5.96 -12.96 -2.96
CA HIS A 28 6.59 -12.85 -1.65
C HIS A 28 7.72 -11.84 -1.79
N ILE A 29 7.40 -10.57 -1.59
CA ILE A 29 8.38 -9.53 -1.38
C ILE A 29 8.87 -9.84 0.02
N GLU A 30 10.11 -10.31 0.13
CA GLU A 30 10.83 -10.29 1.39
C GLU A 30 10.93 -8.82 1.80
N ASN A 31 9.90 -8.38 2.53
CA ASN A 31 9.81 -7.05 3.10
C ASN A 31 10.98 -6.87 4.06
N ILE A 32 11.38 -5.61 4.22
CA ILE A 32 12.38 -5.24 5.22
C ILE A 32 11.91 -5.69 6.61
N GLU A 33 12.87 -6.04 7.45
CA GLU A 33 12.63 -6.42 8.84
C GLU A 33 11.85 -5.31 9.56
N GLU A 34 10.74 -5.71 10.21
CA GLU A 34 10.03 -4.87 11.16
C GLU A 34 11.02 -4.33 12.22
N GLY A 35 10.88 -3.06 12.59
CA GLY A 35 11.80 -2.42 13.55
C GLY A 35 13.11 -1.89 12.95
N LEU A 36 13.22 -1.77 11.62
CA LEU A 36 14.37 -1.14 10.94
C LEU A 36 14.77 0.22 11.54
N LEU A 37 13.80 0.99 12.03
CA LEU A 37 13.98 2.34 12.56
C LEU A 37 13.96 2.41 14.10
N ASP A 38 14.02 1.28 14.81
CA ASP A 38 13.91 1.26 16.27
C ASP A 38 15.03 2.05 16.96
N GLU A 39 16.26 1.92 16.44
CA GLU A 39 17.45 2.60 16.96
C GLU A 39 17.60 4.05 16.45
N VAL A 40 16.75 4.50 15.53
CA VAL A 40 16.77 5.85 14.99
C VAL A 40 16.18 6.82 16.02
N PRO A 41 16.82 7.98 16.28
CA PRO A 41 16.31 8.94 17.26
C PRO A 41 15.06 9.67 16.77
N ASP A 42 14.16 10.00 17.71
CA ASP A 42 12.85 10.62 17.41
C ASP A 42 12.94 12.04 16.82
N ASP A 43 14.06 12.72 17.03
CA ASP A 43 14.29 14.09 16.61
C ASP A 43 14.99 14.21 15.25
N ILE A 44 15.15 13.09 14.53
CA ILE A 44 15.70 13.08 13.19
C ILE A 44 14.82 13.88 12.21
N GLU A 45 15.47 14.60 11.31
CA GLU A 45 14.81 15.44 10.32
C GLU A 45 14.78 14.79 8.93
N GLU A 46 15.58 13.74 8.71
CA GLU A 46 15.73 13.09 7.42
C GLU A 46 15.83 11.57 7.56
N ILE A 47 15.05 10.86 6.76
CA ILE A 47 15.10 9.40 6.64
C ILE A 47 15.31 9.03 5.17
N ASP A 48 16.37 8.29 4.90
CA ASP A 48 16.68 7.71 3.59
C ASP A 48 16.48 6.20 3.63
N LEU A 49 15.48 5.73 2.87
CA LEU A 49 15.12 4.33 2.69
C LEU A 49 15.14 3.94 1.21
N VAL A 50 16.03 4.54 0.43
CA VAL A 50 16.16 4.23 -0.99
C VAL A 50 16.62 2.78 -1.19
N HIS A 51 15.93 2.06 -2.08
CA HIS A 51 16.26 0.68 -2.44
C HIS A 51 16.29 -0.28 -1.24
N MET A 52 15.44 -0.04 -0.25
CA MET A 52 15.37 -0.86 0.96
C MET A 52 14.37 -2.02 0.85
N LYS A 53 13.53 -2.07 -0.21
CA LYS A 53 12.43 -3.02 -0.39
C LYS A 53 11.23 -2.77 0.54
N VAL A 54 10.96 -1.50 0.88
CA VAL A 54 9.77 -1.10 1.65
C VAL A 54 8.52 -1.45 0.84
N SER A 55 7.54 -2.14 1.42
CA SER A 55 6.21 -2.29 0.80
C SER A 55 5.07 -1.80 1.69
N ASP A 56 5.25 -1.90 3.01
CA ASP A 56 4.29 -1.47 4.03
C ASP A 56 4.86 -0.31 4.84
N LEU A 57 4.37 0.90 4.60
CA LEU A 57 4.77 2.10 5.34
C LEU A 57 4.43 2.06 6.84
N PRO A 58 3.24 1.55 7.28
CA PRO A 58 2.92 1.42 8.69
C PRO A 58 3.95 0.61 9.50
N SER A 59 4.54 -0.45 8.93
CA SER A 59 5.58 -1.26 9.60
C SER A 59 6.85 -0.50 9.99
N LEU A 60 7.08 0.68 9.40
CA LEU A 60 8.24 1.52 9.70
C LEU A 60 8.07 2.34 10.99
N GLY A 61 6.86 2.39 11.58
CA GLY A 61 6.61 3.13 12.82
C GLY A 61 6.92 4.63 12.71
N LEU A 62 6.63 5.23 11.54
CA LEU A 62 7.03 6.60 11.23
C LEU A 62 6.36 7.65 12.14
N GLU A 63 5.29 7.29 12.85
CA GLU A 63 4.52 8.20 13.68
C GLU A 63 5.29 8.83 14.84
N ARG A 64 6.41 8.25 15.26
CA ARG A 64 7.29 8.81 16.30
C ARG A 64 8.10 10.02 15.81
N PHE A 65 8.39 10.14 14.50
CA PHE A 65 9.29 11.16 13.96
C PHE A 65 8.59 12.51 13.71
N LYS A 66 8.20 13.20 14.79
CA LYS A 66 7.46 14.48 14.71
C LYS A 66 8.23 15.63 14.07
N LYS A 67 9.56 15.50 13.98
CA LYS A 67 10.45 16.49 13.35
C LYS A 67 10.88 16.11 11.94
N LEU A 68 10.40 14.99 11.40
CA LEU A 68 10.77 14.55 10.07
C LEU A 68 10.36 15.59 9.03
N ASP A 69 11.35 16.11 8.31
CA ASP A 69 11.21 17.13 7.28
C ASP A 69 11.31 16.49 5.89
N ARG A 70 12.19 15.47 5.74
CA ARG A 70 12.48 14.82 4.46
C ARG A 70 12.39 13.30 4.56
N LEU A 71 11.64 12.67 3.66
CA LEU A 71 11.47 11.22 3.58
C LEU A 71 11.73 10.72 2.16
N TYR A 72 12.81 9.94 1.99
CA TYR A 72 13.18 9.34 0.71
C TYR A 72 12.86 7.84 0.70
N LEU A 73 12.00 7.45 -0.21
CA LEU A 73 11.46 6.10 -0.39
C LEU A 73 11.63 5.61 -1.84
N ARG A 74 12.62 6.13 -2.58
CA ARG A 74 12.82 5.78 -4.00
C ARG A 74 13.16 4.29 -4.16
N GLN A 75 12.77 3.70 -5.27
CA GLN A 75 13.12 2.31 -5.63
C GLN A 75 12.65 1.28 -4.59
N ASN A 76 11.39 1.40 -4.16
CA ASN A 76 10.76 0.49 -3.20
C ASN A 76 9.54 -0.19 -3.85
N PHE A 77 8.78 -0.94 -3.06
CA PHE A 77 7.60 -1.70 -3.49
C PHE A 77 6.31 -1.18 -2.87
N ILE A 78 6.26 0.10 -2.50
CA ILE A 78 5.08 0.72 -1.87
C ILE A 78 3.94 0.72 -2.88
N PHE A 79 2.78 0.19 -2.51
CA PHE A 79 1.58 0.15 -3.36
C PHE A 79 0.43 0.99 -2.79
N ASP A 80 0.46 1.31 -1.49
CA ASP A 80 -0.55 2.10 -0.80
C ASP A 80 0.13 3.12 0.13
N ILE A 81 -0.28 4.38 0.03
CA ILE A 81 0.25 5.45 0.89
C ILE A 81 -0.64 5.53 2.13
N LYS A 82 -0.15 4.96 3.24
CA LYS A 82 -0.80 4.96 4.56
C LYS A 82 0.24 5.21 5.65
N GLY A 83 -0.20 5.69 6.81
CA GLY A 83 0.67 5.87 7.98
C GLY A 83 1.54 7.13 7.93
N LEU A 84 1.36 8.00 6.93
CA LEU A 84 2.05 9.29 6.84
C LEU A 84 1.27 10.44 7.52
N ASP A 85 0.02 10.21 7.92
CA ASP A 85 -0.93 11.23 8.41
C ASP A 85 -0.42 12.01 9.63
N SER A 86 0.53 11.42 10.37
CA SER A 86 1.08 12.00 11.59
C SER A 86 2.38 12.80 11.40
N LEU A 87 2.88 12.88 10.17
CA LEU A 87 4.13 13.55 9.78
C LEU A 87 3.87 15.02 9.42
N SER A 88 3.36 15.79 10.38
CA SER A 88 2.95 17.18 10.17
C SER A 88 4.08 18.14 9.78
N SER A 89 5.34 17.77 10.00
CA SER A 89 6.51 18.61 9.67
C SER A 89 7.10 18.31 8.30
N LEU A 90 6.57 17.29 7.59
CA LEU A 90 7.15 16.82 6.34
C LEU A 90 6.98 17.86 5.22
N THR A 91 8.09 18.27 4.63
CA THR A 91 8.12 19.22 3.51
C THR A 91 8.57 18.55 2.21
N GLU A 92 9.33 17.46 2.29
CA GLU A 92 9.82 16.70 1.14
C GLU A 92 9.49 15.21 1.28
N LEU A 93 8.81 14.67 0.28
CA LEU A 93 8.47 13.26 0.18
C LEU A 93 8.78 12.77 -1.23
N ASP A 94 9.74 11.85 -1.36
CA ASP A 94 10.06 11.23 -2.64
C ASP A 94 9.82 9.72 -2.60
N PHE A 95 8.81 9.28 -3.34
CA PHE A 95 8.47 7.87 -3.54
C PHE A 95 8.57 7.46 -5.02
N TYR A 96 9.47 8.08 -5.79
CA TYR A 96 9.71 7.71 -7.18
C TYR A 96 10.12 6.22 -7.32
N ASP A 97 9.71 5.58 -8.41
CA ASP A 97 9.97 4.15 -8.66
C ASP A 97 9.42 3.23 -7.56
N ASN A 98 8.11 3.33 -7.34
CA ASN A 98 7.31 2.47 -6.47
C ASN A 98 6.16 1.80 -7.26
N LYS A 99 5.28 1.05 -6.57
CA LYS A 99 4.12 0.35 -7.15
C LYS A 99 2.78 1.07 -6.90
N ILE A 100 2.82 2.36 -6.59
CA ILE A 100 1.64 3.18 -6.29
C ILE A 100 0.79 3.33 -7.56
N SER A 101 -0.44 2.81 -7.51
CA SER A 101 -1.42 2.93 -8.61
C SER A 101 -2.35 4.13 -8.47
N HIS A 102 -2.59 4.56 -7.22
CA HIS A 102 -3.50 5.66 -6.90
C HIS A 102 -2.91 6.51 -5.77
N ILE A 103 -2.94 7.83 -5.96
CA ILE A 103 -2.46 8.78 -4.95
C ILE A 103 -3.63 9.11 -4.00
N ARG A 104 -3.45 8.78 -2.72
CA ARG A 104 -4.38 9.05 -1.60
C ARG A 104 -3.57 9.16 -0.29
N GLY A 105 -4.19 9.60 0.80
CA GLY A 105 -3.53 9.62 2.12
C GLY A 105 -2.44 10.67 2.29
N LEU A 106 -2.46 11.74 1.48
CA LEU A 106 -1.51 12.86 1.57
C LEU A 106 -2.17 14.15 2.10
N ASN A 107 -3.45 14.11 2.47
CA ASN A 107 -4.23 15.32 2.79
C ASN A 107 -3.75 16.05 4.04
N ASP A 108 -3.18 15.32 5.00
CA ASP A 108 -2.70 15.86 6.27
C ASP A 108 -1.25 16.38 6.20
N LEU A 109 -0.55 16.15 5.08
CA LEU A 109 0.80 16.63 4.80
C LEU A 109 0.76 18.07 4.26
N VAL A 110 0.26 18.99 5.07
CA VAL A 110 -0.06 20.38 4.66
C VAL A 110 1.16 21.23 4.30
N HIS A 111 2.37 20.76 4.63
CA HIS A 111 3.64 21.45 4.36
C HIS A 111 4.42 20.87 3.17
N LEU A 112 3.89 19.84 2.51
CA LEU A 112 4.52 19.21 1.36
C LEU A 112 4.55 20.17 0.15
N THR A 113 5.73 20.34 -0.47
CA THR A 113 5.95 21.29 -1.58
C THR A 113 6.22 20.63 -2.92
#